data_AF-A0A357CXW8-F1
#
_entry.id   AF-A0A357CXW8-F1
#
_cell.length_a   1.000
_cell.length_b   1.000
_cell.length_c   1.000
_cell.angle_alpha   90.00
_cell.angle_beta   90.00
_cell.angle_gamma   90.00
#
_symmetry.space_group_name_H-M   'P 1'
#
loop_
_entity.id
_entity.type
_entity.pdbx_description
1 polymer ?
#
loop_
_entity_poly.entity_id
_entity_poly.type
_entity_poly.pdbx_seq_one_letter_code
_entity_poly.pdbx_strand_id
1 'polypeptide(L)'
;MFRFGNNWDNILGGESEKDYYKQLRLFLKQEYNSPNFDVYPDMNDIFNAFKLTDYNDVKAVILGQDPYHGKGQAHGLCFSVKDGVKPPPSLVNIYKELQDDLGFTPPKSGNLTKWAKNGVLLLNAVLTVREGQAGSHAGKGWEKFTDRAIECLNERDEPIC
;
A
#
# COMPACT_ATOMS: atom_id res chain seq x y z
N MET A 1 5.66 -7.65 -15.91
CA MET A 1 6.29 -6.44 -15.40
C MET A 1 5.19 -5.59 -14.81
N PHE A 2 5.36 -5.05 -13.59
CA PHE A 2 4.41 -4.07 -13.07
C PHE A 2 4.63 -2.74 -13.80
N ARG A 3 3.59 -1.90 -13.85
CA ARG A 3 3.68 -0.52 -14.30
C ARG A 3 2.77 0.33 -13.45
N PHE A 4 3.28 1.47 -13.01
CA PHE A 4 2.54 2.48 -12.24
C PHE A 4 1.93 3.52 -13.17
N GLY A 5 2.55 3.78 -14.33
CA GLY A 5 2.13 4.80 -15.28
C GLY A 5 2.62 6.19 -14.93
N ASN A 6 3.70 6.30 -14.15
CA ASN A 6 4.23 7.56 -13.63
C ASN A 6 5.74 7.46 -13.31
N ASN A 7 6.33 8.44 -12.64
CA ASN A 7 7.79 8.51 -12.44
C ASN A 7 8.36 7.33 -11.65
N TRP A 8 7.54 6.63 -10.85
CA TRP A 8 7.98 5.40 -10.18
C TRP A 8 8.43 4.30 -11.14
N ASP A 9 7.94 4.28 -12.39
CA ASP A 9 8.37 3.29 -13.38
C ASP A 9 9.86 3.42 -13.71
N ASN A 10 10.40 4.65 -13.70
CA ASN A 10 11.82 4.89 -13.94
C ASN A 10 12.67 4.58 -12.70
N ILE A 11 12.10 4.76 -11.51
CA ILE A 11 12.81 4.60 -10.23
C ILE A 11 12.87 3.13 -9.79
N LEU A 12 11.73 2.43 -9.88
CA LEU A 12 11.58 1.06 -9.39
C LEU A 12 11.45 0.03 -10.51
N GLY A 13 11.41 0.44 -11.78
CA GLY A 13 11.25 -0.48 -12.91
C GLY A 13 12.34 -1.57 -12.95
N GLY A 14 13.56 -1.25 -12.49
CA GLY A 14 14.66 -2.21 -12.37
C GLY A 14 14.43 -3.33 -11.34
N GLU A 15 13.56 -3.11 -10.34
CA GLU A 15 13.28 -4.12 -9.31
C GLU A 15 12.62 -5.36 -9.93
N SER A 16 11.86 -5.22 -11.02
CA SER A 16 11.19 -6.36 -11.64
C SER A 16 12.13 -7.41 -12.22
N GLU A 17 13.37 -7.01 -12.51
CA GLU A 17 14.40 -7.89 -13.07
C GLU A 17 15.22 -8.63 -12.01
N LYS A 18 15.15 -8.21 -10.75
CA LYS A 18 15.86 -8.85 -9.65
C LYS A 18 15.23 -10.20 -9.29
N ASP A 19 16.06 -11.14 -8.88
CA ASP A 19 15.63 -12.53 -8.61
C ASP A 19 14.58 -12.62 -7.50
N TYR A 20 14.70 -11.79 -6.45
CA TYR A 20 13.73 -11.77 -5.36
C TYR A 20 12.32 -11.40 -5.86
N TYR A 21 12.22 -10.44 -6.79
CA TYR A 21 10.95 -10.00 -7.33
C TYR A 21 10.37 -11.03 -8.30
N LYS A 22 11.22 -11.69 -9.10
CA LYS A 22 10.81 -12.81 -9.95
C LYS A 22 10.21 -13.95 -9.12
N GLN A 23 10.84 -14.30 -7.99
CA GLN A 23 10.33 -15.28 -7.05
C GLN A 23 9.02 -14.83 -6.39
N LEU A 24 8.94 -13.58 -5.93
CA LEU A 24 7.73 -12.99 -5.38
C LEU A 24 6.57 -13.05 -6.38
N ARG A 25 6.81 -12.74 -7.66
CA ARG A 25 5.79 -12.81 -8.70
C ARG A 25 5.28 -14.23 -8.94
N LEU A 26 6.17 -15.22 -8.91
CA LEU A 26 5.78 -16.63 -9.03
C LEU A 26 4.94 -17.06 -7.82
N PHE A 27 5.35 -16.66 -6.61
CA PHE A 27 4.59 -16.88 -5.38
C PHE A 27 3.20 -16.26 -5.48
N LEU A 28 3.08 -14.96 -5.80
CA LEU A 28 1.79 -14.29 -5.94
C LEU A 28 0.91 -14.95 -7.00
N LYS A 29 1.48 -15.39 -8.14
CA LYS A 29 0.72 -16.12 -9.15
C LYS A 29 0.12 -17.42 -8.59
N GLN A 30 0.84 -18.14 -7.73
CA GLN A 30 0.30 -19.34 -7.09
C GLN A 30 -0.78 -18.99 -6.07
N GLU A 31 -0.54 -17.97 -5.26
CA GLU A 31 -1.47 -17.51 -4.22
C GLU A 31 -2.80 -17.04 -4.80
N TYR A 32 -2.79 -16.16 -5.80
CA TYR A 32 -4.01 -15.66 -6.46
C TYR A 32 -4.77 -16.73 -7.28
N ASN A 33 -4.11 -17.85 -7.64
CA ASN A 33 -4.76 -18.97 -8.34
C ASN A 33 -5.17 -20.11 -7.38
N SER A 34 -4.95 -19.95 -6.08
CA SER A 34 -5.32 -20.95 -5.08
C SER A 34 -6.84 -21.11 -5.01
N PRO A 35 -7.37 -22.34 -5.02
CA PRO A 35 -8.81 -22.57 -4.81
C PRO A 35 -9.21 -22.52 -3.33
N ASN A 36 -8.25 -22.38 -2.41
CA ASN A 36 -8.47 -22.60 -0.97
C ASN A 36 -8.66 -21.30 -0.18
N PHE A 37 -8.24 -20.16 -0.72
CA PHE A 37 -8.26 -18.88 -0.03
C PHE A 37 -8.22 -17.73 -1.03
N ASP A 38 -8.79 -16.59 -0.65
CA ASP A 38 -8.63 -15.33 -1.37
C ASP A 38 -7.34 -14.62 -0.95
N VAL A 39 -6.82 -13.75 -1.82
CA VAL A 39 -5.69 -12.86 -1.55
C VAL A 39 -6.16 -11.42 -1.73
N TYR A 40 -5.78 -10.55 -0.79
CA TYR A 40 -6.10 -9.13 -0.81
C TYR A 40 -4.85 -8.25 -0.85
N PRO A 41 -4.90 -7.07 -1.48
CA PRO A 41 -6.02 -6.55 -2.28
C PRO A 41 -6.16 -7.29 -3.63
N ASP A 42 -7.11 -6.88 -4.48
CA ASP A 42 -7.17 -7.36 -5.87
C ASP A 42 -5.83 -7.15 -6.57
N MET A 43 -5.47 -8.03 -7.51
CA MET A 43 -4.18 -7.98 -8.21
C MET A 43 -3.95 -6.62 -8.92
N ASN A 44 -5.01 -5.95 -9.38
CA ASN A 44 -4.91 -4.63 -10.01
C ASN A 44 -4.70 -3.51 -9.00
N ASP A 45 -5.09 -3.73 -7.74
CA ASP A 45 -5.05 -2.75 -6.66
C ASP A 45 -3.73 -2.79 -5.88
N ILE A 46 -2.90 -3.83 -5.99
CA ILE A 46 -1.64 -4.02 -5.22
C ILE A 46 -0.78 -2.75 -5.16
N PHE A 47 -0.66 -2.06 -6.30
CA PHE A 47 0.23 -0.91 -6.46
C PHE A 47 -0.49 0.46 -6.41
N ASN A 48 -1.72 0.53 -5.89
CA ASN A 48 -2.49 1.77 -5.89
C ASN A 48 -1.79 2.93 -5.17
N ALA A 49 -1.05 2.68 -4.08
CA ALA A 49 -0.25 3.72 -3.42
C ALA A 49 0.70 4.45 -4.38
N PHE A 50 1.44 3.69 -5.19
CA PHE A 50 2.38 4.22 -6.19
C PHE A 50 1.68 4.83 -7.40
N LYS A 51 0.55 4.28 -7.83
CA LYS A 51 -0.24 4.82 -8.95
C LYS A 51 -0.88 6.18 -8.60
N LEU A 52 -1.34 6.34 -7.36
CA LEU A 52 -2.06 7.51 -6.90
C LEU A 52 -1.15 8.64 -6.41
N THR A 53 0.08 8.30 -6.04
CA THR A 53 1.08 9.24 -5.52
C THR A 53 2.31 9.15 -6.41
N ASP A 54 2.46 10.07 -7.36
CA ASP A 54 3.67 10.12 -8.19
C ASP A 54 4.90 10.29 -7.33
N TYR A 55 6.04 9.75 -7.79
CA TYR A 55 7.32 9.88 -7.10
C TYR A 55 7.54 11.37 -6.76
N ASN A 56 7.56 12.27 -7.74
CA ASN A 56 7.91 13.67 -7.49
C ASN A 56 6.90 14.42 -6.60
N ASP A 57 5.67 13.91 -6.46
CA ASP A 57 4.61 14.54 -5.66
C ASP A 57 4.56 14.05 -4.20
N VAL A 58 5.44 13.14 -3.78
CA VAL A 58 5.45 12.63 -2.40
C VAL A 58 5.87 13.72 -1.41
N LYS A 59 4.97 14.05 -0.47
CA LYS A 59 5.13 15.05 0.62
C LYS A 59 5.07 14.46 2.02
N ALA A 60 4.55 13.25 2.14
CA ALA A 60 4.56 12.50 3.39
C ALA A 60 4.48 11.00 3.10
N VAL A 61 5.01 10.18 4.00
CA VAL A 61 4.91 8.71 3.92
C VAL A 61 4.27 8.20 5.21
N ILE A 62 3.20 7.42 5.07
CA ILE A 62 2.59 6.69 6.19
C ILE A 62 2.82 5.21 5.95
N LEU A 63 3.53 4.58 6.89
CA LEU A 63 3.88 3.16 6.82
C LEU A 63 2.91 2.31 7.64
N GLY A 64 2.30 1.33 6.98
CA GLY A 64 1.57 0.23 7.62
C GLY A 64 2.33 -1.09 7.53
N GLN A 65 1.81 -2.13 8.19
CA GLN A 65 2.45 -3.45 8.24
C GLN A 65 2.01 -4.32 7.05
N ASP A 66 0.75 -4.77 7.06
CA ASP A 66 0.12 -5.58 6.03
C ASP A 66 -1.26 -5.01 5.65
N PRO A 67 -1.83 -5.42 4.49
CA PRO A 67 -3.17 -5.01 4.11
C PRO A 67 -4.22 -5.62 5.04
N TYR A 68 -5.41 -5.03 5.09
CA TYR A 68 -6.54 -5.68 5.74
C TYR A 68 -6.86 -7.02 5.09
N HIS A 69 -7.02 -8.06 5.92
CA HIS A 69 -7.26 -9.44 5.49
C HIS A 69 -8.75 -9.79 5.36
N GLY A 70 -9.66 -8.81 5.46
CA GLY A 70 -11.10 -9.00 5.30
C GLY A 70 -11.60 -8.62 3.90
N LYS A 71 -12.59 -9.36 3.42
CA LYS A 71 -13.19 -9.17 2.10
C LYS A 71 -13.65 -7.73 1.85
N GLY A 72 -13.21 -7.17 0.73
CA GLY A 72 -13.59 -5.83 0.27
C GLY A 72 -12.95 -4.67 1.04
N GLN A 73 -12.10 -4.93 2.04
CA GLN A 73 -11.47 -3.89 2.84
C GLN A 73 -10.25 -3.29 2.12
N ALA A 74 -9.22 -4.10 1.84
CA ALA A 74 -7.98 -3.62 1.26
C ALA A 74 -8.14 -3.21 -0.22
N HIS A 75 -7.50 -2.11 -0.57
CA HIS A 75 -7.47 -1.57 -1.94
C HIS A 75 -6.12 -0.93 -2.31
N GLY A 76 -5.05 -1.43 -1.70
CA GLY A 76 -3.67 -1.02 -2.01
C GLY A 76 -3.21 0.30 -1.39
N LEU A 77 -3.89 0.77 -0.35
CA LEU A 77 -3.52 1.93 0.47
C LEU A 77 -3.51 1.49 1.93
N CYS A 78 -2.43 1.78 2.68
CA CYS A 78 -2.35 1.46 4.10
C CYS A 78 -3.46 2.19 4.89
N PHE A 79 -3.98 1.53 5.93
CA PHE A 79 -5.09 1.98 6.79
C PHE A 79 -6.43 2.28 6.13
N SER A 80 -6.49 2.41 4.80
CA SER A 80 -7.68 2.80 4.06
C SER A 80 -8.57 1.62 3.69
N VAL A 81 -9.89 1.86 3.66
CA VAL A 81 -10.90 0.93 3.13
C VAL A 81 -11.74 1.56 2.02
N LYS A 82 -12.33 0.73 1.16
CA LYS A 82 -13.23 1.19 0.09
C LYS A 82 -14.47 1.89 0.66
N ASP A 83 -15.07 2.79 -0.13
CA ASP A 83 -16.33 3.45 0.25
C ASP A 83 -17.44 2.42 0.53
N GLY A 84 -18.26 2.69 1.54
CA GLY A 84 -19.31 1.76 2.00
C GLY A 84 -18.82 0.69 2.99
N VAL A 85 -17.50 0.52 3.17
CA VAL A 85 -16.93 -0.34 4.20
C VAL A 85 -16.76 0.43 5.50
N LYS A 86 -17.18 -0.16 6.62
CA LYS A 86 -17.00 0.45 7.95
C LYS A 86 -15.50 0.62 8.24
N PRO A 87 -15.04 1.82 8.65
CA PRO A 87 -13.66 2.04 9.08
C PRO A 87 -13.22 1.03 10.15
N PRO A 88 -12.08 0.33 9.97
CA PRO A 88 -11.52 -0.55 10.98
C PRO A 88 -11.06 0.21 12.23
N PRO A 89 -10.88 -0.47 13.38
CA PRO A 89 -10.50 0.19 14.63
C PRO A 89 -9.25 1.08 14.53
N SER A 90 -8.24 0.64 13.78
CA SER A 90 -7.02 1.44 13.54
C SER A 90 -7.32 2.76 12.86
N LEU A 91 -8.17 2.76 11.81
CA LEU A 91 -8.56 3.98 11.11
C LEU A 91 -9.45 4.88 11.97
N VAL A 92 -10.33 4.29 12.79
CA VAL A 92 -11.12 5.05 13.77
C VAL A 92 -10.21 5.79 14.76
N ASN A 93 -9.13 5.15 15.21
CA ASN A 93 -8.18 5.79 16.10
C ASN A 93 -7.40 6.92 15.41
N ILE A 94 -6.99 6.74 14.14
CA ILE A 94 -6.39 7.83 13.33
C ILE A 94 -7.35 9.02 13.23
N TYR A 95 -8.64 8.78 13.01
CA TYR A 95 -9.65 9.84 12.93
C TYR A 95 -9.90 10.55 14.26
N LYS A 96 -9.83 9.84 15.40
CA LYS A 96 -9.90 10.47 16.72
C LYS A 96 -8.71 11.39 16.96
N GLU A 97 -7.50 10.91 16.66
CA GLU A 97 -6.28 11.73 16.80
C GLU A 97 -6.35 12.99 15.93
N LEU A 98 -6.77 12.87 14.68
CA LEU A 98 -6.96 14.04 13.80
C LEU A 98 -8.00 15.03 14.32
N GLN A 99 -9.05 14.54 14.96
CA GLN A 99 -10.07 15.39 15.58
C GLN A 99 -9.51 16.11 16.80
N ASP A 100 -8.76 15.41 17.64
CA ASP A 100 -8.20 15.95 18.89
C ASP A 100 -7.06 16.94 18.62
N ASP A 101 -6.20 16.65 17.63
CA ASP A 101 -5.06 17.50 17.24
C ASP A 101 -5.47 18.73 16.42
N LEU A 102 -6.29 18.52 15.37
CA LEU A 102 -6.57 19.55 14.36
C LEU A 102 -8.01 20.09 14.39
N GLY A 103 -8.87 19.57 15.26
CA GLY A 103 -10.31 19.86 15.21
C GLY A 103 -10.98 19.31 13.94
N PHE A 104 -10.34 18.36 13.26
CA PHE A 104 -10.84 17.80 12.01
C PHE A 104 -12.13 17.01 12.26
N THR A 105 -13.15 17.21 11.43
CA THR A 105 -14.37 16.38 11.47
C THR A 105 -14.16 15.15 10.57
N PRO A 106 -14.07 13.93 11.13
CA PRO A 106 -13.81 12.76 10.32
C PRO A 106 -14.96 12.44 9.36
N PRO A 107 -14.67 12.07 8.10
CA PRO A 107 -15.69 11.59 7.19
C PRO A 107 -16.26 10.26 7.66
N LYS A 108 -17.49 9.94 7.22
CA LYS A 108 -18.08 8.60 7.43
C LYS A 108 -17.37 7.50 6.62
N SER A 109 -16.70 7.88 5.54
CA SER A 109 -15.93 6.96 4.69
C SER A 109 -14.54 6.71 5.28
N GLY A 110 -14.03 5.48 5.13
CA GLY A 110 -12.64 5.13 5.43
C GLY A 110 -11.69 5.20 4.23
N ASN A 111 -12.12 5.82 3.13
CA ASN A 111 -11.34 5.93 1.91
C ASN A 111 -10.36 7.12 1.99
N LEU A 112 -9.06 6.82 2.00
CA LEU A 112 -7.96 7.78 2.10
C LEU A 112 -7.35 8.14 0.73
N THR A 113 -8.00 7.76 -0.37
CA THR A 113 -7.54 8.10 -1.75
C THR A 113 -7.27 9.60 -1.91
N LYS A 114 -8.02 10.45 -1.20
CA LYS A 114 -7.80 11.91 -1.22
C LYS A 114 -6.43 12.30 -0.68
N TRP A 115 -5.92 11.62 0.34
CA TRP A 115 -4.58 11.89 0.86
C TRP A 115 -3.50 11.45 -0.12
N ALA A 116 -3.66 10.25 -0.70
CA ALA A 116 -2.74 9.75 -1.74
C ALA A 116 -2.61 10.73 -2.92
N LYS A 117 -3.74 11.21 -3.44
CA LYS A 117 -3.76 12.22 -4.51
C LYS A 117 -3.17 13.58 -4.14
N ASN A 118 -2.95 13.85 -2.86
CA ASN A 118 -2.33 15.08 -2.36
C ASN A 118 -0.89 14.87 -1.87
N GLY A 119 -0.24 13.77 -2.27
CA GLY A 119 1.17 13.53 -1.99
C GLY A 119 1.45 12.68 -0.76
N VAL A 120 0.44 12.10 -0.10
CA VAL A 120 0.65 11.20 1.04
C VAL A 120 0.80 9.76 0.56
N LEU A 121 2.01 9.24 0.53
CA LEU A 121 2.28 7.86 0.15
C LEU A 121 1.83 6.90 1.27
N LEU A 122 0.68 6.25 1.06
CA LEU A 122 0.07 5.29 1.99
C LEU A 122 0.58 3.86 1.72
N LEU A 123 1.79 3.54 2.20
CA LEU A 123 2.51 2.31 1.88
C LEU A 123 2.44 1.28 3.02
N ASN A 124 2.20 0.01 2.71
CA ASN A 124 2.42 -1.08 3.67
C ASN A 124 3.80 -1.70 3.41
N ALA A 125 4.45 -2.26 4.45
CA ALA A 125 5.68 -3.04 4.29
C ALA A 125 5.44 -4.30 3.44
N VAL A 126 4.31 -4.97 3.64
CA VAL A 126 3.82 -6.10 2.85
C VAL A 126 2.60 -5.66 2.04
N LEU A 127 2.58 -5.90 0.73
CA LEU A 127 1.51 -5.36 -0.14
C LEU A 127 0.33 -6.31 -0.39
N THR A 128 0.41 -7.55 0.08
CA THR A 128 -0.65 -8.57 -0.11
C THR A 128 -0.79 -9.45 1.12
N VAL A 129 -1.96 -10.03 1.33
CA VAL A 129 -2.25 -10.93 2.46
C VAL A 129 -3.32 -11.94 2.06
N ARG A 130 -3.30 -13.15 2.64
CA ARG A 130 -4.41 -14.11 2.51
C ARG A 130 -5.60 -13.69 3.36
N GLU A 131 -6.80 -14.01 2.90
CA GLU A 131 -8.02 -13.80 3.67
C GLU A 131 -7.92 -14.47 5.05
N GLY A 132 -8.24 -13.71 6.09
CA GLY A 132 -8.25 -14.19 7.47
C GLY A 132 -6.89 -14.56 8.08
N GLN A 133 -5.76 -14.36 7.38
CA GLN A 133 -4.43 -14.72 7.86
C GLN A 133 -3.47 -13.53 7.81
N ALA A 134 -3.51 -12.69 8.85
CA ALA A 134 -2.58 -11.58 9.04
C ALA A 134 -1.11 -12.03 8.92
N GLY A 135 -0.28 -11.24 8.27
CA GLY A 135 1.16 -11.52 8.09
C GLY A 135 1.50 -12.74 7.21
N SER A 136 0.52 -13.36 6.55
CA SER A 136 0.73 -14.59 5.74
C SER A 136 1.75 -14.47 4.60
N HIS A 137 1.94 -13.26 4.07
CA HIS A 137 2.90 -12.98 2.99
C HIS A 137 4.17 -12.25 3.47
N ALA A 138 4.41 -12.19 4.77
CA ALA A 138 5.65 -11.67 5.33
C ALA A 138 6.86 -12.53 4.91
N GLY A 139 7.99 -11.89 4.67
CA GLY A 139 9.25 -12.51 4.27
C GLY A 139 9.26 -13.07 2.84
N LYS A 140 8.24 -12.75 2.02
CA LYS A 140 8.14 -13.23 0.63
C LYS A 140 8.84 -12.32 -0.38
N GLY A 141 9.37 -11.19 0.08
CA GLY A 141 10.14 -10.25 -0.75
C GLY A 141 9.44 -8.91 -0.96
N TRP A 142 8.25 -8.69 -0.38
CA TRP A 142 7.61 -7.38 -0.41
C TRP A 142 8.43 -6.34 0.35
N GLU A 143 8.98 -6.72 1.49
CA GLU A 143 9.78 -5.85 2.35
C GLU A 143 10.99 -5.30 1.59
N LYS A 144 11.69 -6.15 0.83
CA LYS A 144 12.80 -5.71 -0.03
C LYS A 144 12.37 -4.68 -1.08
N PHE A 145 11.17 -4.86 -1.64
CA PHE A 145 10.63 -3.95 -2.65
C PHE A 145 10.22 -2.61 -2.02
N THR A 146 9.56 -2.64 -0.87
CA THR A 146 9.07 -1.44 -0.18
C THR A 146 10.21 -0.69 0.51
N ASP A 147 11.21 -1.39 1.05
CA ASP A 147 12.47 -0.82 1.53
C ASP A 147 13.18 -0.05 0.40
N ARG A 148 13.29 -0.64 -0.80
CA ARG A 148 13.90 0.08 -1.94
C ARG A 148 13.14 1.34 -2.31
N ALA A 149 11.80 1.32 -2.23
CA ALA A 149 11.01 2.53 -2.47
C ALA A 149 11.30 3.63 -1.45
N ILE A 150 11.46 3.27 -0.17
CA ILE A 150 11.82 4.20 0.92
C ILE A 150 13.26 4.71 0.75
N GLU A 151 14.21 3.84 0.40
CA GLU A 151 15.59 4.23 0.09
C GLU A 151 15.62 5.27 -1.05
N CYS A 152 14.93 5.02 -2.16
CA CYS A 152 14.84 5.96 -3.27
C CYS A 152 14.22 7.31 -2.86
N LEU A 153 13.29 7.32 -1.89
CA LEU A 153 12.72 8.56 -1.36
C LEU A 153 13.72 9.31 -0.48
N ASN A 154 14.51 8.57 0.31
CA ASN A 154 15.54 9.13 1.18
C ASN A 154 16.78 9.62 0.40
N GLU A 155 17.02 9.08 -0.80
CA GLU A 155 18.08 9.49 -1.72
C GLU A 155 17.75 10.80 -2.49
N ARG A 156 16.58 11.40 -2.28
CA ARG A 156 16.20 12.65 -2.94
C ARG A 156 16.99 13.85 -2.43
N ASP A 157 17.32 14.72 -3.36
CA ASP A 157 17.91 16.03 -3.05
C ASP A 157 16.90 16.96 -2.34
N GLU A 158 15.62 16.84 -2.67
CA GLU A 158 14.53 17.60 -2.05
C GLU A 158 13.94 16.82 -0.86
N PRO A 159 13.82 17.45 0.33
CA PRO A 159 13.11 16.86 1.45
C PRO A 159 11.66 16.53 1.08
N ILE A 160 11.13 15.50 1.73
CA ILE A 160 9.70 15.20 1.70
C ILE A 160 8.99 16.30 2.51
N CYS A 161 8.29 17.21 1.84
CA CYS A 161 7.60 18.36 2.46
C CYS A 161 6.29 18.75 1.75
#